data_AF-A0AAF3EB95-F1
#
_entry.id   AF-A0AAF3EB95-F1
#
_cell.length_a   1.000
_cell.length_b   1.000
_cell.length_c   1.000
_cell.angle_alpha   90.00
_cell.angle_beta   90.00
_cell.angle_gamma   90.00
#
_symmetry.space_group_name_H-M   'P 1'
#
loop_
_entity.id
_entity.type
_entity.pdbx_description
1 polymer ?
#
loop_
_entity_poly.entity_id
_entity_poly.type
_entity_poly.pdbx_seq_one_letter_code
_entity_poly.pdbx_strand_id
1 'polypeptide(L)'
;MRIDKSLTTNSQIATRRLFGSSIWARGRSVARGMSNLYKVVFVLGPPGSGKGTQCALIQKNFGLVHLSAGDLLREEQESKSQYGQLIAEHIRNGTIVPVAITCALLENAMKASDVCVSRCLNRKQGRADDNEESLRKRIHTYNTQTYPIIEYYEKLGLVREVATCRDTDEVYTDIEKIFKEAGF
;
A
#
# COMPACT_ATOMS: atom_id res chain seq x y z
N MET A 1 -22.71 11.55 29.28
CA MET A 1 -21.66 11.92 28.30
C MET A 1 -21.65 10.85 27.22
N ARG A 2 -22.22 11.16 26.05
CA ARG A 2 -22.44 10.22 24.93
C ARG A 2 -21.10 10.07 24.18
N ILE A 3 -20.53 8.86 24.19
CA ILE A 3 -19.41 8.51 23.32
C ILE A 3 -20.02 8.16 21.96
N ASP A 4 -19.78 9.01 20.98
CA ASP A 4 -20.20 8.86 19.59
C ASP A 4 -19.43 7.69 18.94
N LYS A 5 -20.17 6.73 18.36
CA LYS A 5 -19.66 5.48 17.75
C LYS A 5 -19.34 5.64 16.26
N SER A 6 -18.76 6.76 15.84
CA SER A 6 -18.48 7.04 14.41
C SER A 6 -17.00 6.92 14.00
N LEU A 7 -16.12 6.39 14.86
CA LEU A 7 -14.71 6.14 14.54
C LEU A 7 -14.41 4.64 14.35
N THR A 8 -15.07 4.01 13.38
CA THR A 8 -14.65 2.69 12.88
C THR A 8 -13.47 2.87 11.91
N THR A 9 -12.27 2.50 12.35
CA THR A 9 -11.06 2.42 11.51
C THR A 9 -11.14 1.20 10.59
N ASN A 10 -11.79 1.36 9.44
CA ASN A 10 -11.75 0.37 8.37
C ASN A 10 -10.41 0.49 7.61
N SER A 11 -9.70 -0.63 7.43
CA SER A 11 -8.65 -0.74 6.41
C SER A 11 -9.28 -1.36 5.17
N GLN A 12 -8.80 -0.99 3.99
CA GLN A 12 -9.42 -1.38 2.74
C GLN A 12 -8.40 -1.90 1.74
N ILE A 13 -8.80 -2.92 0.98
CA ILE A 13 -7.98 -3.62 0.01
C ILE A 13 -8.56 -3.34 -1.37
N ALA A 14 -7.81 -2.64 -2.23
CA ALA A 14 -8.21 -2.39 -3.61
C ALA A 14 -7.40 -3.31 -4.55
N THR A 15 -8.10 -4.09 -5.38
CA THR A 15 -7.47 -4.97 -6.37
C THR A 15 -7.69 -4.40 -7.78
N ARG A 16 -6.64 -4.27 -8.61
CA ARG A 16 -6.79 -3.87 -10.01
C ARG A 16 -5.93 -4.74 -10.92
N ARG A 17 -6.53 -5.21 -12.03
CA ARG A 17 -5.81 -5.76 -13.19
C ARG A 17 -5.46 -4.59 -14.11
N LEU A 18 -4.18 -4.25 -14.26
CA LEU A 18 -3.76 -3.16 -15.15
C LEU A 18 -3.81 -3.62 -16.61
N PHE A 19 -4.64 -2.96 -17.43
CA PHE A 19 -4.68 -3.13 -18.89
C PHE A 19 -3.62 -2.23 -19.54
N GLY A 20 -2.70 -2.83 -20.27
CA GLY A 20 -1.80 -2.14 -21.18
C GLY A 20 -2.56 -1.62 -22.40
N SER A 21 -2.31 -0.35 -22.74
CA SER A 21 -2.90 0.38 -23.86
C SER A 21 -2.58 -0.29 -25.20
N SER A 22 -3.59 -0.67 -25.99
CA SER A 22 -3.60 -0.58 -27.46
C SER A 22 -4.96 -1.02 -28.04
N ILE A 23 -5.76 -0.04 -28.46
CA ILE A 23 -6.78 -0.24 -29.51
C ILE A 23 -6.01 -0.34 -30.83
N TRP A 24 -6.18 -1.43 -31.60
CA TRP A 24 -6.44 -1.49 -33.05
C TRP A 24 -6.39 -2.96 -33.56
N ALA A 25 -7.52 -3.36 -34.17
CA ALA A 25 -7.70 -4.28 -35.31
C ALA A 25 -7.07 -5.69 -35.37
N ARG A 26 -7.99 -6.67 -35.37
CA ARG A 26 -8.15 -7.80 -36.31
C ARG A 26 -6.89 -8.49 -36.88
N GLY A 27 -6.74 -9.76 -36.50
CA GLY A 27 -6.25 -10.81 -37.39
C GLY A 27 -4.75 -10.81 -37.69
N ARG A 28 -3.95 -11.37 -36.79
CA ARG A 28 -2.76 -12.19 -37.11
C ARG A 28 -2.24 -12.84 -35.83
N SER A 29 -1.95 -14.13 -35.93
CA SER A 29 -1.33 -14.92 -34.87
C SER A 29 0.04 -14.32 -34.51
N VAL A 30 0.21 -13.87 -33.27
CA VAL A 30 1.53 -13.60 -32.68
C VAL A 30 1.57 -14.30 -31.33
N ALA A 31 1.96 -15.57 -31.36
CA ALA A 31 2.46 -16.25 -30.17
C ALA A 31 3.94 -15.90 -30.00
N ARG A 32 4.28 -15.10 -28.99
CA ARG A 32 5.44 -15.22 -28.07
C ARG A 32 5.79 -13.87 -27.43
N GLY A 33 5.57 -13.82 -26.12
CA GLY A 33 5.90 -12.69 -25.26
C GLY A 33 4.92 -12.61 -24.10
N MET A 34 4.70 -13.71 -23.36
CA MET A 34 3.92 -13.64 -22.13
C MET A 34 4.76 -12.89 -21.09
N SER A 35 4.59 -11.58 -21.01
CA SER A 35 4.94 -10.83 -19.81
C SER A 35 4.19 -11.48 -18.65
N ASN A 36 4.90 -12.01 -17.65
CA ASN A 36 4.26 -12.47 -16.42
C ASN A 36 3.42 -11.31 -15.85
N LEU A 37 2.10 -11.46 -15.89
CA LEU A 37 1.17 -10.49 -15.33
C LEU A 37 1.21 -10.62 -13.81
N TYR A 38 1.83 -9.66 -13.13
CA TYR A 38 1.83 -9.60 -11.67
C TYR A 38 0.44 -9.20 -11.15
N LYS A 39 -0.07 -9.94 -10.17
CA LYS A 39 -1.24 -9.50 -9.38
C LYS A 39 -0.76 -8.46 -8.37
N VAL A 40 -1.35 -7.26 -8.40
CA VAL A 40 -1.02 -6.18 -7.46
C VAL A 40 -2.24 -5.91 -6.59
N VAL A 41 -2.01 -5.87 -5.27
CA VAL A 41 -3.01 -5.56 -4.26
C VAL A 41 -2.58 -4.29 -3.53
N PHE A 42 -3.42 -3.27 -3.54
CA PHE A 42 -3.18 -2.06 -2.74
C PHE A 42 -3.81 -2.23 -1.37
N VAL A 43 -3.00 -2.08 -0.32
CA VAL A 43 -3.45 -2.09 1.07
C VAL A 43 -3.47 -0.66 1.60
N LEU A 44 -4.66 -0.12 1.79
CA LEU A 44 -4.89 1.26 2.22
C LEU A 44 -5.55 1.31 3.60
N GLY A 45 -5.34 2.42 4.31
CA GLY A 45 -5.89 2.62 5.64
C GLY A 45 -5.17 3.75 6.40
N PRO A 46 -5.78 4.30 7.45
CA PRO A 46 -5.22 5.42 8.20
C PRO A 46 -3.91 5.03 8.91
N PRO A 47 -3.09 6.02 9.34
CA PRO A 47 -1.94 5.76 10.20
C PRO A 47 -2.32 4.88 11.41
N GLY A 48 -1.48 3.92 11.79
CA GLY A 48 -1.74 3.04 12.92
C GLY A 48 -2.72 1.87 12.68
N SER A 49 -3.37 1.77 11.51
CA SER A 49 -4.38 0.73 11.25
C SER A 49 -3.88 -0.72 11.10
N GLY A 50 -2.61 -1.00 11.40
CA GLY A 50 -2.07 -2.37 11.35
C GLY A 50 -1.67 -2.90 9.96
N LYS A 51 -1.67 -2.08 8.90
CA LYS A 51 -1.31 -2.51 7.52
C LYS A 51 0.00 -3.29 7.43
N GLY A 52 1.06 -2.78 8.06
CA GLY A 52 2.38 -3.42 8.02
C GLY A 52 2.38 -4.81 8.65
N THR A 53 1.67 -4.96 9.77
CA THR A 53 1.48 -6.25 10.46
C THR A 53 0.73 -7.23 9.58
N GLN A 54 -0.40 -6.83 9.02
CA GLN A 54 -1.20 -7.70 8.15
C GLN A 54 -0.48 -8.06 6.84
N CYS A 55 0.28 -7.13 6.24
CA CYS A 55 1.09 -7.41 5.05
C CYS A 55 2.22 -8.41 5.33
N ALA A 56 2.81 -8.41 6.52
CA ALA A 56 3.81 -9.40 6.91
C ALA A 56 3.20 -10.81 6.99
N LEU A 57 1.98 -10.94 7.51
CA LEU A 57 1.24 -12.20 7.55
C LEU A 57 0.85 -12.66 6.13
N ILE A 58 0.37 -11.75 5.26
CA ILE A 58 0.08 -12.05 3.86
C ILE A 58 1.33 -12.55 3.13
N GLN A 59 2.48 -11.87 3.30
CA GLN A 59 3.74 -12.30 2.69
C GLN A 59 4.13 -13.71 3.14
N LYS A 60 4.01 -14.01 4.44
CA LYS A 60 4.34 -15.32 5.00
C LYS A 60 3.45 -16.43 4.44
N ASN A 61 2.15 -16.17 4.31
CA ASN A 61 1.15 -17.22 4.06
C ASN A 61 0.76 -17.37 2.58
N PHE A 62 0.84 -16.30 1.78
CA PHE A 62 0.52 -16.31 0.34
C PHE A 62 1.77 -16.15 -0.55
N GLY A 63 2.97 -16.00 0.04
CA GLY A 63 4.22 -15.88 -0.72
C GLY A 63 4.34 -14.59 -1.54
N LEU A 64 3.53 -13.57 -1.23
CA LEU A 64 3.54 -12.28 -1.93
C LEU A 64 4.67 -11.37 -1.43
N VAL A 65 5.18 -10.52 -2.32
CA VAL A 65 6.18 -9.50 -1.97
C VAL A 65 5.48 -8.25 -1.45
N HIS A 66 5.86 -7.78 -0.26
CA HIS A 66 5.30 -6.57 0.34
C HIS A 66 6.13 -5.33 0.02
N LEU A 67 5.64 -4.47 -0.88
CA LEU A 67 6.27 -3.17 -1.17
C LEU A 67 5.58 -2.04 -0.40
N SER A 68 6.27 -1.48 0.60
CA SER A 68 5.78 -0.36 1.39
C SER A 68 6.36 0.95 0.86
N ALA A 69 5.52 1.77 0.23
CA ALA A 69 5.91 3.08 -0.27
C ALA A 69 6.54 3.96 0.84
N GLY A 70 5.99 3.89 2.06
CA GLY A 70 6.55 4.64 3.18
C GLY A 70 7.94 4.17 3.60
N ASP A 71 8.25 2.86 3.51
CA ASP A 71 9.59 2.34 3.82
C ASP A 71 10.59 2.76 2.75
N LEU A 72 10.22 2.64 1.47
CA LEU A 72 11.04 3.11 0.35
C LEU A 72 11.37 4.60 0.47
N LEU A 73 10.40 5.43 0.87
CA LEU A 73 10.62 6.85 1.09
C LEU A 73 11.59 7.12 2.26
N ARG A 74 11.47 6.39 3.37
CA ARG A 74 12.41 6.54 4.50
C ARG A 74 13.83 6.10 4.15
N GLU A 75 13.97 5.00 3.43
CA GLU A 75 15.27 4.55 2.92
C GLU A 75 15.90 5.59 1.98
N GLU A 76 15.09 6.14 1.06
CA GLU A 76 15.54 7.17 0.12
C GLU A 76 15.91 8.48 0.83
N GLN A 77 15.22 8.85 1.91
CA GLN A 77 15.56 10.00 2.74
C GLN A 77 16.96 9.90 3.38
N GLU A 78 17.35 8.70 3.83
CA GLU A 78 18.66 8.45 4.44
C GLU A 78 19.78 8.27 3.40
N SER A 79 19.41 8.19 2.12
CA SER A 79 20.36 8.10 1.02
C SER A 79 20.97 9.47 0.67
N LYS A 80 22.01 9.47 -0.18
CA LYS A 80 22.61 10.71 -0.73
C LYS A 80 21.85 11.25 -1.96
N SER A 81 20.58 10.89 -2.13
CA SER A 81 19.83 11.29 -3.34
C SER A 81 19.38 12.74 -3.31
N GLN A 82 19.11 13.28 -4.49
CA GLN A 82 18.53 14.62 -4.66
C GLN A 82 17.14 14.76 -4.04
N TYR A 83 16.44 13.66 -3.78
CA TYR A 83 15.09 13.67 -3.22
C TYR A 83 15.09 13.63 -1.68
N GLY A 84 16.22 13.33 -1.04
CA GLY A 84 16.25 13.04 0.40
C GLY A 84 15.68 14.17 1.27
N GLN A 85 16.06 15.43 0.99
CA GLN A 85 15.54 16.59 1.73
C GLN A 85 14.04 16.82 1.50
N LEU A 86 13.58 16.70 0.24
CA LEU A 86 12.17 16.86 -0.12
C LEU A 86 11.31 15.79 0.56
N ILE A 87 11.78 14.55 0.57
CA ILE A 87 11.09 13.44 1.25
C ILE A 87 11.03 13.68 2.76
N ALA A 88 12.15 14.10 3.37
CA ALA A 88 12.22 14.40 4.81
C ALA A 88 11.22 15.49 5.22
N GLU A 89 11.07 16.53 4.40
CA GLU A 89 10.09 17.59 4.62
C GLU A 89 8.66 17.05 4.58
N HIS A 90 8.31 16.30 3.54
CA HIS A 90 6.96 15.75 3.40
C HIS A 90 6.61 14.77 4.52
N ILE A 91 7.53 13.87 4.91
CA ILE A 91 7.34 12.92 6.01
C ILE A 91 7.09 13.65 7.32
N ARG A 92 7.96 14.62 7.67
CA ARG A 92 7.84 15.42 8.89
C ARG A 92 6.53 16.21 8.95
N ASN A 93 6.07 16.72 7.80
CA ASN A 93 4.83 17.49 7.70
C ASN A 93 3.57 16.63 7.56
N GLY A 94 3.70 15.30 7.41
CA GLY A 94 2.57 14.39 7.21
C GLY A 94 1.83 14.62 5.88
N THR A 95 2.54 15.11 4.87
CA THR A 95 2.01 15.41 3.53
C THR A 95 2.42 14.34 2.52
N ILE A 96 1.77 14.32 1.35
CA ILE A 96 2.06 13.33 0.30
C ILE A 96 3.28 13.77 -0.52
N VAL A 97 4.28 12.89 -0.59
CA VAL A 97 5.44 13.05 -1.49
C VAL A 97 4.95 13.02 -2.94
N PRO A 98 5.49 13.87 -3.85
CA PRO A 98 5.11 13.87 -5.26
C PRO A 98 5.07 12.46 -5.87
N VAL A 99 3.97 12.18 -6.57
CA VAL A 99 3.66 10.83 -7.10
C VAL A 99 4.77 10.30 -8.01
N ALA A 100 5.42 11.16 -8.79
CA ALA A 100 6.51 10.79 -9.69
C ALA A 100 7.69 10.14 -8.96
N ILE A 101 8.04 10.66 -7.77
CA ILE A 101 9.11 10.11 -6.94
C ILE A 101 8.68 8.75 -6.39
N THR A 102 7.48 8.68 -5.82
CA THR A 102 6.95 7.43 -5.24
C THR A 102 6.82 6.31 -6.29
N CYS A 103 6.34 6.63 -7.49
CA CYS A 103 6.25 5.69 -8.61
C CYS A 103 7.64 5.22 -9.07
N ALA A 104 8.62 6.11 -9.18
CA ALA A 104 9.99 5.74 -9.56
C ALA A 104 10.62 4.78 -8.54
N LEU A 105 10.44 5.03 -7.24
CA LEU A 105 10.94 4.14 -6.19
C LEU A 105 10.27 2.76 -6.23
N LEU A 106 8.95 2.72 -6.40
CA LEU A 106 8.20 1.45 -6.53
C LEU A 106 8.63 0.68 -7.78
N GLU A 107 8.81 1.34 -8.92
CA GLU A 107 9.26 0.71 -10.17
C GLU A 107 10.66 0.11 -10.01
N ASN A 108 11.58 0.85 -9.40
CA ASN A 108 12.93 0.36 -9.12
C ASN A 108 12.90 -0.85 -8.17
N ALA A 109 12.05 -0.82 -7.15
CA ALA A 109 11.85 -1.95 -6.25
C ALA A 109 11.31 -3.18 -7.00
N MET A 110 10.27 -3.01 -7.83
CA MET A 110 9.69 -4.10 -8.63
C MET A 110 10.70 -4.73 -9.61
N LYS A 111 11.62 -3.94 -10.18
CA LYS A 111 12.68 -4.43 -11.08
C LYS A 111 13.78 -5.19 -10.36
N ALA A 112 14.03 -4.90 -9.08
CA ALA A 112 15.07 -5.55 -8.29
C ALA A 112 14.53 -6.89 -7.70
N SER A 113 14.44 -7.94 -8.52
CA SER A 113 13.75 -9.20 -8.18
C SER A 113 14.27 -9.91 -6.91
N ASP A 114 15.54 -9.73 -6.54
CA ASP A 114 16.18 -10.47 -5.44
C ASP A 114 16.45 -9.60 -4.19
N VAL A 115 16.44 -8.27 -4.34
CA VAL A 115 16.74 -7.31 -3.26
C VAL A 115 15.49 -6.94 -2.45
N CYS A 116 14.30 -7.03 -3.07
CA CYS A 116 13.05 -6.73 -2.38
C CYS A 116 12.75 -7.68 -1.21
N VAL A 117 13.10 -8.96 -1.34
CA VAL A 117 12.84 -9.96 -0.29
C VAL A 117 13.67 -9.66 0.95
N SER A 118 14.97 -9.38 0.81
CA SER A 118 15.88 -9.11 1.93
C SER A 118 15.61 -7.79 2.65
N ARG A 119 15.11 -6.77 1.95
CA ARG A 119 14.67 -5.49 2.58
C ARG A 119 13.38 -5.64 3.39
N CYS A 120 12.44 -6.47 2.93
CA CYS A 120 11.18 -6.70 3.65
C CYS A 120 11.37 -7.49 4.96
N LEU A 121 12.39 -8.36 5.02
CA LEU A 121 12.64 -9.25 6.16
C LEU A 121 13.29 -8.56 7.36
N ASN A 122 13.92 -7.39 7.19
CA ASN A 122 14.72 -6.72 8.24
C ASN A 122 14.03 -5.53 8.92
N ARG A 123 12.69 -5.49 8.92
CA ARG A 123 11.93 -4.38 9.52
C ARG A 123 12.21 -4.25 11.01
N LYS A 124 12.88 -3.16 11.42
CA LYS A 124 12.93 -2.71 12.81
C LYS A 124 11.61 -1.99 13.15
N GLN A 125 11.05 -2.27 14.32
CA GLN A 125 9.87 -1.58 14.83
C GLN A 125 10.24 -0.22 15.43
N GLY A 126 9.38 0.78 15.23
CA GLY A 126 9.51 2.14 15.76
C GLY A 126 9.98 3.15 14.71
N ARG A 127 9.19 4.22 14.49
CA ARG A 127 9.57 5.33 13.61
C ARG A 127 9.77 6.60 14.43
N ALA A 128 10.82 7.36 14.13
CA ALA A 128 11.13 8.60 14.84
C ALA A 128 10.09 9.71 14.60
N ASP A 129 9.30 9.60 13.53
CA ASP A 129 8.25 10.56 13.16
C ASP A 129 6.87 10.25 13.78
N ASP A 130 6.69 9.16 14.54
CA ASP A 130 5.39 8.82 15.14
C ASP A 130 5.15 9.63 16.45
N ASN A 131 4.73 10.89 16.32
CA ASN A 131 4.27 11.75 17.44
C ASN A 131 2.82 12.23 17.26
N GLU A 132 2.15 12.67 18.32
CA GLU A 132 0.72 13.03 18.27
C GLU A 132 0.41 14.09 17.20
N GLU A 133 1.22 15.14 17.10
CA GLU A 133 1.04 16.21 16.12
C GLU A 133 1.13 15.69 14.68
N SER A 134 2.15 14.88 14.38
CA SER A 134 2.36 14.25 13.08
C SER A 134 1.23 13.28 12.71
N LEU A 135 0.72 12.51 13.69
CA LEU A 135 -0.36 11.56 13.47
C LEU A 135 -1.66 12.29 13.14
N ARG A 136 -1.95 13.40 13.83
CA ARG A 136 -3.10 14.26 13.51
C ARG A 136 -3.01 14.82 12.08
N LYS A 137 -1.84 15.33 11.67
CA LYS A 137 -1.60 15.79 10.29
C LYS A 137 -1.83 14.67 9.28
N ARG A 138 -1.27 13.47 9.53
CA ARG A 138 -1.40 12.32 8.63
C ARG A 138 -2.84 11.81 8.54
N ILE A 139 -3.62 11.84 9.63
CA ILE A 139 -5.05 11.51 9.62
C ILE A 139 -5.81 12.53 8.78
N HIS A 140 -5.53 13.83 8.95
CA HIS A 140 -6.15 14.88 8.14
C HIS A 140 -5.84 14.70 6.64
N THR A 141 -4.57 14.45 6.28
CA THR A 141 -4.16 14.16 4.90
C THR A 141 -4.86 12.91 4.35
N TYR A 142 -4.98 11.85 5.16
CA TYR A 142 -5.69 10.64 4.75
C TYR A 142 -7.16 10.93 4.39
N ASN A 143 -7.87 11.66 5.24
CA ASN A 143 -9.28 11.98 5.03
C ASN A 143 -9.49 12.91 3.82
N THR A 144 -8.59 13.86 3.60
CA THR A 144 -8.75 14.89 2.55
C THR A 144 -8.24 14.46 1.18
N GLN A 145 -7.16 13.67 1.13
CA GLN A 145 -6.46 13.36 -0.13
C GLN A 145 -6.54 11.87 -0.50
N THR A 146 -6.50 10.98 0.48
CA THR A 146 -6.48 9.53 0.21
C THR A 146 -7.89 8.94 0.13
N TYR A 147 -8.80 9.37 1.00
CA TYR A 147 -10.16 8.83 1.05
C TYR A 147 -10.96 9.00 -0.26
N PRO A 148 -10.87 10.12 -1.01
CA PRO A 148 -11.53 10.22 -2.32
C PRO A 148 -11.06 9.19 -3.35
N ILE A 149 -9.81 8.71 -3.24
CA ILE A 149 -9.27 7.66 -4.11
C ILE A 149 -9.93 6.32 -3.78
N ILE A 150 -10.13 6.07 -2.49
CA ILE A 150 -10.88 4.91 -1.99
C ILE A 150 -12.31 4.91 -2.53
N GLU A 151 -13.03 6.02 -2.39
CA GLU A 151 -14.41 6.14 -2.89
C GLU A 151 -14.50 5.90 -4.40
N TYR A 152 -13.48 6.36 -5.15
CA TYR A 152 -13.38 6.09 -6.59
C TYR A 152 -13.26 4.59 -6.89
N TYR A 153 -12.40 3.85 -6.18
CA TYR A 153 -12.24 2.40 -6.37
C TYR A 153 -13.42 1.58 -5.84
N GLU A 154 -14.11 2.09 -4.81
CA GLU A 154 -15.32 1.48 -4.27
C GLU A 154 -16.44 1.49 -5.32
N LYS A 155 -16.64 2.62 -6.01
CA LYS A 155 -17.59 2.74 -7.14
C LYS A 155 -17.29 1.76 -8.29
N LEU A 156 -16.06 1.28 -8.41
CA LEU A 156 -15.65 0.27 -9.38
C LEU A 156 -15.82 -1.18 -8.88
N GLY A 157 -16.26 -1.38 -7.64
CA GLY A 157 -16.41 -2.71 -7.01
C GLY A 157 -15.09 -3.40 -6.65
N LEU A 158 -13.98 -2.65 -6.64
CA LEU A 158 -12.62 -3.17 -6.46
C LEU A 158 -12.13 -3.16 -5.01
N VAL A 159 -12.89 -2.51 -4.13
CA VAL A 159 -12.58 -2.37 -2.69
C VAL A 159 -13.15 -3.55 -1.89
N ARG A 160 -12.37 -4.01 -0.92
CA ARG A 160 -12.79 -4.92 0.15
C ARG A 160 -12.44 -4.28 1.49
N GLU A 161 -13.44 -4.03 2.33
CA GLU A 161 -13.22 -3.44 3.65
C GLU A 161 -12.96 -4.52 4.71
N VAL A 162 -12.08 -4.21 5.66
CA VAL A 162 -11.78 -5.04 6.82
C VAL A 162 -11.76 -4.16 8.06
N ALA A 163 -12.58 -4.53 9.05
CA ALA A 163 -12.60 -3.88 10.35
C ALA A 163 -11.30 -4.21 11.12
N THR A 164 -10.55 -3.18 11.55
CA THR A 164 -9.23 -3.35 12.19
C THR A 164 -9.20 -3.12 13.70
N CYS A 165 -10.34 -2.78 14.31
CA CYS A 165 -10.47 -2.59 15.77
C CYS A 165 -10.62 -3.91 16.56
N ARG A 166 -10.09 -5.01 16.03
CA ARG A 166 -10.18 -6.37 16.59
C ARG A 166 -8.77 -6.94 16.79
N ASP A 167 -8.69 -8.15 17.32
CA ASP A 167 -7.43 -8.84 17.46
C ASP A 167 -6.74 -9.06 16.09
N THR A 168 -5.41 -9.08 16.09
CA THR A 168 -4.60 -9.20 14.86
C THR A 168 -4.94 -10.47 14.09
N ASP A 169 -5.20 -11.58 14.77
CA ASP A 169 -5.47 -12.88 14.16
C ASP A 169 -6.89 -12.94 13.56
N GLU A 170 -7.87 -12.30 14.23
CA GLU A 170 -9.23 -12.17 13.70
C GLU A 170 -9.25 -11.31 12.43
N VAL A 171 -8.54 -10.18 12.45
CA VAL A 171 -8.38 -9.31 11.28
C VAL A 171 -7.72 -10.08 10.14
N TYR A 172 -6.67 -10.86 10.44
CA TYR A 172 -5.98 -11.65 9.44
C TYR A 172 -6.89 -12.74 8.84
N THR A 173 -7.72 -13.39 9.64
CA THR A 173 -8.66 -14.42 9.18
C THR A 173 -9.61 -13.89 8.11
N ASP A 174 -10.10 -12.66 8.26
CA ASP A 174 -10.99 -12.05 7.26
C ASP A 174 -10.23 -11.66 5.99
N ILE A 175 -9.00 -11.14 6.13
CA ILE A 175 -8.12 -10.88 4.98
C ILE A 175 -7.82 -12.17 4.22
N GLU A 176 -7.54 -13.27 4.93
CA GLU A 176 -7.24 -14.56 4.33
C GLU A 176 -8.40 -15.07 3.47
N LYS A 177 -9.64 -14.95 3.95
CA LYS A 177 -10.84 -15.28 3.16
C LYS A 177 -10.92 -14.46 1.88
N ILE A 178 -10.72 -13.14 1.97
CA ILE A 178 -10.74 -12.23 0.81
C ILE A 178 -9.69 -12.63 -0.23
N PHE A 179 -8.47 -12.97 0.20
CA PHE A 179 -7.41 -13.39 -0.71
C PHE A 179 -7.72 -14.73 -1.39
N LYS A 180 -8.25 -15.71 -0.65
CA LYS A 180 -8.70 -17.00 -1.19
C LYS A 180 -9.80 -16.82 -2.23
N GLU A 181 -10.81 -15.99 -1.95
CA GLU A 181 -11.89 -15.64 -2.88
C GLU A 181 -11.38 -14.95 -4.16
N ALA A 182 -10.33 -14.14 -4.05
CA ALA A 182 -9.67 -13.48 -5.18
C ALA A 182 -8.70 -14.41 -5.96
N GLY A 183 -8.58 -15.68 -5.55
CA GLY A 183 -7.77 -16.70 -6.19
C GLY A 183 -6.26 -16.50 -6.01
N PHE A 184 -5.83 -16.03 -4.85
CA PHE A 184 -4.43 -16.09 -4.41
C PHE A 184 -4.09 -17.42 -3.76
#